data_AF-A0A1H6Z8R2-F1
#
_entry.id   AF-A0A1H6Z8R2-F1
#
_cell.length_a   1.000
_cell.length_b   1.000
_cell.length_c   1.000
_cell.angle_alpha   90.00
_cell.angle_beta   90.00
_cell.angle_gamma   90.00
#
_symmetry.space_group_name_H-M   'P 1'
#
loop_
_entity.id
_entity.type
_entity.pdbx_description
1 polymer ?
#
loop_
_entity_poly.entity_id
_entity_poly.type
_entity_poly.pdbx_seq_one_letter_code
_entity_poly.pdbx_strand_id
1 'polypeptide(L)'
;MTITLDRLAQAIDSASLEATCWRQPHFTAHVLRSRAEGHPFHDFANGTLDAVLELPEGKFSLRIRWEAEGQSQAEHGWICREALHMNGGGIFSNVAILDEDGAPLAADADELVGLAYEFFSYQEIESAIAPVLPVRPEPESAPSRDADFFRPWHSRRKRRGR
;
A
#
# COMPACT_ATOMS: atom_id res chain seq x y z
N MET A 1 13.99 -21.35 -15.86
CA MET A 1 12.67 -21.21 -16.52
C MET A 1 12.42 -19.72 -16.71
N THR A 2 11.62 -19.36 -17.71
CA THR A 2 11.26 -17.97 -18.04
C THR A 2 9.77 -17.92 -18.33
N ILE A 3 9.15 -16.76 -18.15
CA ILE A 3 7.75 -16.51 -18.49
C ILE A 3 7.66 -15.20 -19.27
N THR A 4 6.74 -15.09 -20.21
CA THR A 4 6.45 -13.80 -20.88
C THR A 4 5.47 -12.99 -20.05
N LEU A 5 5.52 -11.66 -20.17
CA LEU A 5 4.58 -10.75 -19.51
C LEU A 5 3.12 -11.13 -19.80
N ASP A 6 2.79 -11.42 -21.06
CA ASP A 6 1.43 -11.84 -21.46
C ASP A 6 0.95 -13.10 -20.74
N ARG A 7 1.81 -14.11 -20.60
CA ARG A 7 1.46 -15.34 -19.89
C ARG A 7 1.26 -15.09 -18.40
N LEU A 8 2.08 -14.23 -17.81
CA LEU A 8 1.94 -13.84 -16.42
C LEU A 8 0.63 -13.06 -16.20
N ALA A 9 0.30 -12.13 -17.10
CA ALA A 9 -0.94 -11.36 -17.04
C ALA A 9 -2.18 -12.27 -17.17
N GLN A 10 -2.15 -13.23 -18.10
CA GLN A 10 -3.21 -14.22 -18.25
C GLN A 10 -3.39 -15.09 -17.00
N ALA A 11 -2.30 -15.44 -16.30
CA ALA A 11 -2.37 -16.23 -15.07
C ALA A 11 -2.91 -15.42 -13.86
N ILE A 12 -2.77 -14.10 -13.90
CA ILE A 12 -3.22 -13.15 -12.88
C ILE A 12 -4.71 -12.79 -13.04
N ASP A 13 -5.27 -12.90 -14.24
CA ASP A 13 -6.70 -12.69 -14.48
C ASP A 13 -7.56 -13.67 -13.65
N SER A 14 -8.63 -13.14 -13.03
CA SER A 14 -9.45 -13.81 -12.01
C SER A 14 -10.08 -15.12 -12.49
N ALA A 15 -10.41 -15.22 -13.78
CA ALA A 15 -10.93 -16.46 -14.38
C ALA A 15 -9.88 -17.57 -14.49
N SER A 16 -8.59 -17.20 -14.59
CA SER A 16 -7.47 -18.13 -14.71
C SER A 16 -6.84 -18.47 -13.37
N LEU A 17 -6.98 -17.62 -12.34
CA LEU A 17 -6.39 -17.84 -11.02
C LEU A 17 -6.85 -19.16 -10.38
N GLU A 18 -8.14 -19.49 -10.43
CA GLU A 18 -8.66 -20.76 -9.89
C GLU A 18 -8.18 -21.99 -10.65
N ALA A 19 -7.94 -21.86 -11.96
CA ALA A 19 -7.51 -22.96 -12.82
C ALA A 19 -5.99 -23.19 -12.78
N THR A 20 -5.22 -22.12 -12.53
CA THR A 20 -3.76 -22.12 -12.72
C THR A 20 -3.02 -22.18 -11.38
N CYS A 21 -3.62 -21.69 -10.30
CA CYS A 21 -2.97 -21.66 -8.98
C CYS A 21 -3.24 -22.92 -8.18
N TRP A 22 -2.19 -23.51 -7.63
CA TRP A 22 -2.31 -24.68 -6.76
C TRP A 22 -2.91 -24.34 -5.39
N ARG A 23 -2.93 -23.05 -5.01
CA ARG A 23 -3.49 -22.53 -3.76
C ARG A 23 -4.12 -21.18 -4.00
N GLN A 24 -5.15 -20.86 -3.22
CA GLN A 24 -5.66 -19.49 -3.16
C GLN A 24 -4.53 -18.53 -2.73
N PRO A 25 -4.37 -17.40 -3.43
CA PRO A 25 -3.35 -16.43 -3.07
C PRO A 25 -3.61 -15.91 -1.67
N HIS A 26 -2.58 -15.94 -0.83
CA HIS A 26 -2.64 -15.36 0.51
C HIS A 26 -2.11 -13.95 0.48
N PHE A 27 -2.85 -13.02 1.08
CA PHE A 27 -2.48 -11.62 1.18
C PHE A 27 -1.91 -11.31 2.56
N THR A 28 -0.82 -10.53 2.61
CA THR A 28 -0.23 -10.06 3.85
C THR A 28 -0.02 -8.56 3.79
N ALA A 29 -0.78 -7.82 4.60
CA ALA A 29 -0.60 -6.38 4.75
C ALA A 29 0.48 -6.09 5.79
N HIS A 30 1.41 -5.20 5.44
CA HIS A 30 2.50 -4.76 6.31
C HIS A 30 2.41 -3.26 6.53
N VAL A 31 2.37 -2.82 7.79
CA VAL A 31 2.51 -1.40 8.15
C VAL A 31 3.98 -1.07 8.28
N LEU A 32 4.46 -0.11 7.50
CA LEU A 32 5.85 0.37 7.55
C LEU A 32 5.98 1.60 8.44
N ARG A 33 4.99 2.49 8.39
CA ARG A 33 4.94 3.68 9.25
C ARG A 33 3.51 4.02 9.58
N SER A 34 3.27 4.48 10.80
CA SER A 34 1.96 4.99 11.20
C SER A 34 2.04 6.06 12.28
N ARG A 35 0.97 6.83 12.38
CA ARG A 35 0.61 7.75 13.46
C ARG A 35 -0.91 7.71 13.62
N ALA A 36 -1.39 7.50 14.83
CA ALA A 36 -2.81 7.54 15.18
C ALA A 36 -2.98 8.23 16.53
N GLU A 37 -3.16 9.54 16.49
CA GLU A 37 -3.32 10.44 17.63
C GLU A 37 -4.78 10.93 17.76
N GLY A 38 -5.66 10.57 16.81
CA GLY A 38 -7.08 10.95 16.80
C GLY A 38 -7.34 12.29 16.12
N HIS A 39 -6.31 12.90 15.52
CA HIS A 39 -6.44 14.15 14.76
C HIS A 39 -6.43 13.86 13.26
N PRO A 40 -7.52 14.18 12.52
CA PRO A 40 -7.67 13.84 11.10
C PRO A 40 -6.49 14.24 10.20
N PHE A 41 -5.89 15.39 10.46
CA PHE A 41 -4.78 15.93 9.65
C PHE A 41 -3.39 15.42 10.05
N HIS A 42 -3.30 14.59 11.09
CA HIS A 42 -2.04 14.06 11.60
C HIS A 42 -1.99 12.54 11.57
N ASP A 43 -3.14 11.89 11.49
CA ASP A 43 -3.26 10.45 11.41
C ASP A 43 -2.93 9.95 10.00
N PHE A 44 -1.92 9.10 9.90
CA PHE A 44 -1.53 8.44 8.65
C PHE A 44 -1.01 7.03 8.94
N ALA A 45 -1.13 6.14 7.97
CA ALA A 45 -0.41 4.88 7.94
C ALA A 45 0.01 4.58 6.50
N ASN A 46 1.15 3.94 6.29
CA ASN A 46 1.54 3.47 4.98
C ASN A 46 2.33 2.17 5.07
N GLY A 47 2.36 1.45 3.96
CA GLY A 47 2.77 0.07 3.98
C GLY A 47 2.81 -0.62 2.62
N THR A 48 3.00 -1.93 2.67
CA THR A 48 2.91 -2.80 1.50
C THR A 48 1.81 -3.84 1.70
N LEU A 49 1.25 -4.32 0.60
CA LEU A 49 0.40 -5.49 0.58
C LEU A 49 1.05 -6.50 -0.36
N ASP A 50 1.38 -7.66 0.20
CA ASP A 50 2.13 -8.70 -0.48
C ASP A 50 1.20 -9.89 -0.77
N ALA A 51 1.29 -10.45 -1.96
CA ALA A 51 0.67 -11.70 -2.35
C ALA A 51 1.71 -12.65 -2.91
N VAL A 52 1.48 -13.95 -2.74
CA VAL A 52 2.31 -15.00 -3.32
C VAL A 52 1.50 -15.83 -4.29
N LEU A 53 2.01 -15.93 -5.52
CA LEU A 53 1.48 -16.75 -6.59
C LEU A 53 2.47 -17.88 -6.90
N GLU A 54 1.98 -19.12 -6.90
CA GLU A 54 2.76 -20.30 -7.30
C GLU A 54 2.24 -20.81 -8.64
N LEU A 55 3.04 -20.62 -9.69
CA LEU A 55 2.77 -21.06 -11.05
C LEU A 55 3.73 -22.21 -11.44
N PRO A 56 3.43 -22.98 -12.51
CA PRO A 56 4.34 -24.02 -12.99
C PRO A 56 5.75 -23.51 -13.33
N GLU A 57 5.87 -22.27 -13.79
CA GLU A 57 7.14 -21.63 -14.13
C GLU A 57 7.96 -21.26 -12.89
N GLY A 58 7.32 -20.96 -11.75
CA GLY A 58 8.00 -20.50 -10.55
C GLY A 58 7.10 -19.78 -9.55
N LYS A 59 7.73 -19.18 -8.55
CA LYS A 59 7.05 -18.41 -7.51
C LYS A 59 7.17 -16.92 -7.80
N PHE A 60 6.04 -16.23 -7.71
CA PHE A 60 5.93 -14.79 -7.96
C PHE A 60 5.39 -14.13 -6.69
N SER A 61 6.08 -13.09 -6.22
CA SER A 61 5.64 -12.28 -5.09
C SER A 61 5.19 -10.94 -5.66
N LEU A 62 3.89 -10.68 -5.59
CA LEU A 62 3.29 -9.43 -6.04
C LEU A 62 3.23 -8.49 -4.85
N ARG A 63 3.65 -7.25 -5.04
CA ARG A 63 3.69 -6.25 -3.98
C ARG A 63 3.11 -4.94 -4.48
N ILE A 64 2.11 -4.44 -3.78
CA ILE A 64 1.61 -3.07 -3.95
C ILE A 64 1.93 -2.23 -2.73
N ARG A 65 1.87 -0.91 -2.90
CA ARG A 65 2.09 0.07 -1.84
C ARG A 65 0.81 0.80 -1.56
N TRP A 66 0.54 1.03 -0.28
CA TRP A 66 -0.66 1.69 0.17
C TRP A 66 -0.34 2.76 1.22
N GLU A 67 -1.16 3.78 1.23
CA GLU A 67 -1.23 4.79 2.28
C GLU A 67 -2.67 4.93 2.74
N ALA A 68 -2.84 5.31 4.00
CA ALA A 68 -4.11 5.53 4.64
C ALA A 68 -4.04 6.85 5.39
N GLU A 69 -5.01 7.74 5.14
CA GLU A 69 -5.14 9.03 5.83
C GLU A 69 -6.37 9.01 6.74
N GLY A 70 -6.24 9.58 7.94
CA GLY A 70 -7.36 9.73 8.84
C GLY A 70 -8.43 10.67 8.27
N GLN A 71 -9.70 10.27 8.31
CA GLN A 71 -10.79 11.15 7.93
C GLN A 71 -11.14 12.17 9.03
N SER A 72 -11.75 13.29 8.61
CA SER A 72 -12.21 14.40 9.47
C SER A 72 -13.09 13.95 10.64
N GLN A 73 -13.93 12.93 10.42
CA GLN A 73 -14.74 12.31 11.45
C GLN A 73 -14.14 10.95 11.83
N ALA A 74 -14.05 10.69 13.14
CA ALA A 74 -13.51 9.44 13.68
C ALA A 74 -14.27 8.21 13.17
N GLU A 75 -15.58 8.35 13.02
CA GLU A 75 -16.51 7.32 12.51
C GLU A 75 -16.29 6.97 11.03
N HIS A 76 -15.67 7.85 10.24
CA HIS A 76 -15.35 7.57 8.84
C HIS A 76 -14.01 6.84 8.65
N GLY A 77 -13.33 6.49 9.75
CA GLY A 77 -12.12 5.67 9.71
C GLY A 77 -10.99 6.27 8.85
N TRP A 78 -10.44 5.42 7.99
CA TRP A 78 -9.27 5.70 7.17
C TRP A 78 -9.65 5.74 5.69
N ILE A 79 -9.02 6.60 4.88
CA ILE A 79 -9.09 6.53 3.42
C ILE A 79 -7.82 5.87 2.93
N CYS A 80 -7.94 4.69 2.32
CA CYS A 80 -6.81 3.99 1.72
C CYS A 80 -6.62 4.41 0.25
N ARG A 81 -5.37 4.59 -0.18
CA ARG A 81 -4.95 4.95 -1.54
C ARG A 81 -3.62 4.29 -1.89
N GLU A 82 -3.25 4.36 -3.16
CA GLU A 82 -1.92 3.95 -3.60
C GLU A 82 -0.84 4.92 -3.10
N ALA A 83 0.24 4.38 -2.52
CA ALA A 83 1.37 5.18 -2.08
C ALA A 83 2.45 5.30 -3.16
N LEU A 84 2.20 6.10 -4.20
CA LEU A 84 3.13 6.29 -5.33
C LEU A 84 4.48 6.89 -4.91
N HIS A 85 4.53 7.57 -3.76
CA HIS A 85 5.75 8.14 -3.20
C HIS A 85 6.69 7.08 -2.57
N MET A 86 6.22 5.83 -2.43
CA MET A 86 6.98 4.73 -1.86
C MET A 86 7.63 3.87 -2.96
N ASN A 87 8.80 3.31 -2.64
CA ASN A 87 9.49 2.36 -3.51
C ASN A 87 9.10 0.92 -3.15
N GLY A 88 9.41 -0.01 -4.06
CA GLY A 88 9.33 -1.44 -3.81
C GLY A 88 8.02 -2.10 -4.21
N GLY A 89 7.13 -1.43 -4.96
CA GLY A 89 6.03 -2.10 -5.65
C GLY A 89 6.54 -2.87 -6.87
N GLY A 90 5.82 -3.91 -7.30
CA GLY A 90 6.16 -4.71 -8.48
C GLY A 90 5.98 -6.22 -8.29
N ILE A 91 6.58 -6.99 -9.20
CA ILE A 91 6.52 -8.46 -9.18
C ILE A 91 7.94 -9.03 -9.07
N PHE A 92 8.17 -9.76 -7.99
CA PHE A 92 9.46 -10.37 -7.68
C PHE A 92 9.40 -11.86 -7.94
N SER A 93 10.37 -12.39 -8.69
CA SER A 93 10.44 -13.81 -8.99
C SER A 93 11.87 -14.33 -9.05
N ASN A 94 12.02 -15.63 -8.87
CA ASN A 94 13.26 -16.36 -9.13
C ASN A 94 13.44 -16.73 -10.62
N VAL A 95 12.42 -16.51 -11.44
CA VAL A 95 12.48 -16.69 -12.89
C VAL A 95 12.42 -15.35 -13.62
N ALA A 96 13.06 -15.27 -14.79
CA ALA A 96 13.03 -14.06 -15.59
C ALA A 96 11.64 -13.91 -16.24
N ILE A 97 11.07 -12.71 -16.08
CA ILE A 97 9.87 -12.27 -16.79
C ILE A 97 10.35 -11.47 -18.00
N LEU A 98 9.91 -11.88 -19.19
CA LEU A 98 10.35 -11.29 -20.45
C LEU A 98 9.25 -10.39 -21.03
N ASP A 99 9.64 -9.26 -21.60
CA ASP A 99 8.75 -8.40 -22.40
C ASP A 99 8.45 -9.01 -23.78
N GLU A 100 7.74 -8.26 -24.62
CA GLU A 100 7.37 -8.66 -26.00
C GLU A 100 8.59 -8.86 -26.91
N ASP A 101 9.68 -8.14 -26.65
CA ASP A 101 10.94 -8.23 -27.40
C ASP A 101 11.87 -9.34 -26.87
N GLY A 102 11.48 -10.02 -25.78
CA GLY A 102 12.24 -11.07 -25.14
C GLY A 102 13.33 -10.56 -24.18
N ALA A 103 13.33 -9.27 -23.84
CA ALA A 103 14.23 -8.70 -22.85
C ALA A 103 13.68 -8.89 -21.43
N PRO A 104 14.55 -9.15 -20.43
CA PRO A 104 14.12 -9.34 -19.06
C PRO A 104 13.66 -8.02 -18.42
N LEU A 105 12.47 -8.03 -17.84
CA LEU A 105 11.92 -6.93 -17.07
C LEU A 105 12.51 -6.90 -15.65
N ALA A 106 12.84 -5.70 -15.17
CA ALA A 106 13.13 -5.48 -13.76
C ALA A 106 11.83 -5.59 -12.95
N ALA A 107 11.92 -6.04 -11.70
CA ALA A 107 10.75 -6.27 -10.84
C ALA A 107 9.88 -5.02 -10.63
N ASP A 108 10.51 -3.84 -10.67
CA ASP A 108 9.93 -2.51 -10.49
C ASP A 108 9.65 -1.80 -11.83
N ALA A 109 9.73 -2.50 -12.95
CA ALA A 109 9.29 -1.96 -14.25
C ALA A 109 7.80 -1.62 -14.20
N ASP A 110 7.42 -0.52 -14.88
CA ASP A 110 6.06 0.03 -14.83
C ASP A 110 4.99 -1.00 -15.21
N GLU A 111 5.29 -1.90 -16.15
CA GLU A 111 4.43 -2.99 -16.58
C GLU A 111 4.14 -3.98 -15.46
N LEU A 112 5.17 -4.38 -14.69
CA LEU A 112 5.01 -5.31 -13.58
C LEU A 112 4.37 -4.63 -12.37
N VAL A 113 4.64 -3.35 -12.15
CA VAL A 113 3.95 -2.56 -11.14
C VAL A 113 2.47 -2.50 -11.46
N GLY A 114 2.10 -2.09 -12.68
CA GLY A 114 0.71 -2.03 -13.13
C GLY A 114 0.00 -3.36 -12.95
N LEU A 115 0.62 -4.45 -13.41
CA LEU A 115 0.07 -5.79 -13.29
C LEU A 115 -0.11 -6.25 -11.84
N ALA A 116 0.80 -5.87 -10.93
CA ALA A 116 0.63 -6.15 -9.51
C ALA A 116 -0.59 -5.42 -8.92
N TYR A 117 -0.88 -4.18 -9.34
CA TYR A 117 -2.07 -3.45 -8.90
C TYR A 117 -3.36 -4.01 -9.52
N GLU A 118 -3.33 -4.48 -10.76
CA GLU A 118 -4.48 -5.13 -11.41
C GLU A 118 -4.89 -6.44 -10.73
N PHE A 119 -3.94 -7.16 -10.15
CA PHE A 119 -4.20 -8.39 -9.41
C PHE A 119 -5.05 -8.17 -8.15
N PHE A 120 -4.87 -7.04 -7.45
CA PHE A 120 -5.63 -6.76 -6.23
C PHE A 120 -6.90 -5.97 -6.57
N SER A 121 -8.08 -6.52 -6.28
CA SER A 121 -9.30 -5.70 -6.37
C SER A 121 -9.33 -4.66 -5.25
N TYR A 122 -9.92 -3.48 -5.52
CA TYR A 122 -10.08 -2.42 -4.51
C TYR A 122 -10.75 -2.91 -3.20
N GLN A 123 -11.67 -3.87 -3.28
CA GLN A 123 -12.35 -4.45 -2.11
C GLN A 123 -11.43 -5.38 -1.30
N GLU A 124 -10.53 -6.12 -1.95
CA GLU A 124 -9.53 -6.97 -1.28
C GLU A 124 -8.45 -6.13 -0.61
N ILE A 125 -8.03 -5.02 -1.23
CA ILE A 125 -7.04 -4.08 -0.69
C ILE A 125 -7.53 -3.51 0.65
N GLU A 126 -8.74 -2.94 0.67
CA GLU A 126 -9.28 -2.33 1.89
C GLU A 126 -9.51 -3.38 2.98
N SER A 127 -10.07 -4.55 2.63
CA SER A 127 -10.32 -5.64 3.58
C SER A 127 -9.03 -6.21 4.19
N ALA A 128 -7.92 -6.20 3.44
CA ALA A 128 -6.61 -6.65 3.93
C ALA A 128 -5.90 -5.58 4.77
N ILE A 129 -6.07 -4.29 4.44
CA ILE A 129 -5.40 -3.18 5.13
C ILE A 129 -6.14 -2.79 6.41
N ALA A 130 -7.48 -2.68 6.37
CA ALA A 130 -8.26 -2.18 7.50
C ALA A 130 -7.97 -2.88 8.85
N PRO A 131 -7.78 -4.21 8.92
CA PRO A 131 -7.45 -4.91 10.16
C PRO A 131 -6.07 -4.59 10.74
N VAL A 132 -5.12 -4.11 9.91
CA VAL A 132 -3.75 -3.75 10.37
C VAL A 132 -3.60 -2.27 10.68
N LEU A 133 -4.59 -1.45 10.36
CA LEU A 133 -4.57 -0.02 10.67
C LEU A 133 -4.69 0.20 12.19
N PRO A 134 -3.95 1.16 12.74
CA PRO A 134 -4.05 1.48 14.16
C PRO A 134 -5.44 2.01 14.50
N VAL A 135 -5.97 1.55 15.65
CA VAL A 135 -7.21 2.08 16.22
C VAL A 135 -6.96 3.53 16.64
N ARG A 136 -7.77 4.45 16.10
CA ARG A 136 -7.70 5.85 16.50
C ARG A 136 -8.33 6.02 17.87
N PRO A 137 -7.70 6.77 18.80
CA PRO A 137 -8.35 7.12 20.04
C PRO A 137 -9.63 7.92 19.72
N GLU A 138 -10.69 7.71 20.51
CA GLU A 138 -11.83 8.63 20.45
C GLU A 138 -11.30 10.04 20.67
N PRO A 139 -11.74 11.03 19.88
CA PRO A 139 -11.41 12.41 20.19
C PRO A 139 -11.94 12.65 21.60
N GLU A 140 -11.03 12.83 22.57
CA GLU A 140 -11.40 13.43 23.85
C GLU A 140 -12.24 14.64 23.47
N SER A 141 -13.47 14.69 23.96
CA SER A 141 -14.38 15.78 23.69
C SER A 141 -13.72 17.04 24.25
N ALA A 142 -12.83 17.67 23.49
CA ALA A 142 -12.22 18.91 23.87
C ALA A 142 -13.39 19.89 23.90
N PRO A 143 -13.72 20.49 25.06
CA PRO A 143 -14.74 21.52 25.08
C PRO A 143 -14.30 22.58 24.07
N SER A 144 -15.19 22.87 23.13
CA SER A 144 -15.06 23.95 22.16
C SER A 144 -14.54 25.24 22.83
N ARG A 145 -13.75 26.01 22.05
CA ARG A 145 -13.08 27.29 22.37
C ARG A 145 -11.63 27.14 22.81
N ASP A 146 -10.78 26.80 21.86
CA ASP A 146 -9.69 27.68 21.41
C ASP A 146 -8.99 26.95 20.28
N ALA A 147 -9.53 27.09 19.06
CA ALA A 147 -8.72 26.90 17.86
C ALA A 147 -7.73 28.07 17.84
N ASP A 148 -6.72 27.97 18.70
CA ASP A 148 -5.58 28.85 18.74
C ASP A 148 -4.93 28.72 17.36
N PHE A 149 -5.20 29.75 16.56
CA PHE A 149 -4.64 29.98 15.26
C PHE A 149 -3.17 29.55 15.25
N PHE A 150 -2.83 28.71 14.26
CA PHE A 150 -1.52 28.62 13.64
C PHE A 150 -0.55 29.69 14.17
N ARG A 151 0.37 29.33 15.08
CA ARG A 151 1.54 30.16 15.36
C ARG A 151 2.67 29.67 14.45
N PRO A 152 3.06 30.43 13.41
CA PRO A 152 4.21 30.08 12.61
C PRO A 152 5.47 30.00 13.48
N TRP A 153 6.32 29.02 13.18
CA TRP A 153 7.58 28.69 13.85
C TRP A 153 8.58 29.86 13.99
N HIS A 154 8.35 31.00 13.33
CA HIS A 154 9.26 32.14 13.28
C HIS A 154 9.19 33.13 14.46
N SER A 155 8.49 32.80 15.56
CA SER A 155 8.45 33.68 16.75
C SER A 155 9.50 33.38 17.84
N ARG A 156 10.53 32.56 17.56
CA ARG A 156 11.75 32.54 18.39
C ARG A 156 12.65 33.75 18.08
N ARG A 157 12.39 34.90 18.72
CA ARG A 157 13.38 35.98 18.83
C ARG A 157 13.91 36.12 20.27
N LYS A 158 15.13 35.57 20.44
CA LYS A 158 16.26 35.93 21.32
C LYS A 158 15.94 36.53 22.70
N ARG A 159 16.14 35.73 23.76
CA ARG A 159 16.61 36.24 25.07
C ARG A 159 17.85 37.11 24.84
N ARG A 160 17.76 38.41 25.12
CA ARG A 160 18.93 39.23 25.46
C ARG A 160 18.94 39.35 26.97
N GLY A 161 19.94 38.74 27.60
CA GLY A 161 20.29 39.05 28.96
C GLY A 161 20.95 40.42 29.06
N ARG A 162 20.57 41.18 30.07
CA ARG A 162 21.46 41.71 31.10
C ARG A 162 20.61 41.99 32.33
#